data_AF-A0A4Q5V9L6-F1
#
_entry.id   AF-A0A4Q5V9L6-F1
#
_cell.length_a   1.000
_cell.length_b   1.000
_cell.length_c   1.000
_cell.angle_alpha   90.00
_cell.angle_beta   90.00
_cell.angle_gamma   90.00
#
_symmetry.space_group_name_H-M   'P 1'
#
loop_
_entity.id
_entity.type
_entity.pdbx_description
1 polymer ?
#
loop_
_entity_poly.entity_id
_entity_poly.type
_entity_poly.pdbx_seq_one_letter_code
_entity_poly.pdbx_strand_id
1 'polypeptide(L)'
;MKTLTLLITLTTLLAFTGCANKTKQTQTQQTQTEQTEAAAPSVKKTEIKTLYLKITHEPSVNADGAYLNAEKELSETIIKKLRVKMRRTNIITTQKPANGLEANIVISEFNYIGTTPQPFPAAATPERAKLGAKLTVTDIATGKSIRKAEFGTSAKFSEGIFGGTSTAQIENLADKIVSRIN
;
A
#
# COMPACT_ATOMS: atom_id res chain seq x y z
N MET A 1 -5.70 43.76 56.26
CA MET A 1 -5.44 45.22 56.39
C MET A 1 -4.32 45.60 55.42
N LYS A 2 -4.56 46.67 54.62
CA LYS A 2 -3.63 47.47 53.80
C LYS A 2 -3.04 46.77 52.55
N THR A 3 -3.50 47.04 51.32
CA THR A 3 -3.24 48.21 50.40
C THR A 3 -1.73 48.49 50.24
N LEU A 4 -1.12 48.66 49.06
CA LEU A 4 -1.47 49.59 47.98
C LEU A 4 -0.43 49.48 46.81
N THR A 5 -0.92 49.40 45.56
CA THR A 5 -0.56 50.12 44.31
C THR A 5 0.90 50.43 43.90
N LEU A 6 1.27 50.08 42.64
CA LEU A 6 1.74 50.96 41.53
C LEU A 6 2.09 50.11 40.27
N LEU A 7 1.25 50.02 39.23
CA LEU A 7 1.26 50.77 37.95
C LEU A 7 2.65 51.20 37.39
N ILE A 8 3.00 50.75 36.17
CA ILE A 8 3.32 51.58 34.98
C ILE A 8 3.62 50.66 33.77
N THR A 9 2.99 51.04 32.66
CA THR A 9 2.96 50.53 31.29
C THR A 9 4.28 50.64 30.51
N LEU A 10 4.53 49.73 29.56
CA LEU A 10 5.18 50.10 28.29
C LEU A 10 4.72 49.21 27.12
N THR A 11 4.01 49.85 26.20
CA THR A 11 3.67 49.42 24.85
C THR A 11 4.90 49.34 23.95
N THR A 12 5.07 48.24 23.21
CA THR A 12 5.74 48.23 21.91
C THR A 12 4.97 47.39 20.91
N LEU A 13 4.28 48.12 20.03
CA LEU A 13 3.73 47.64 18.77
C LEU A 13 4.91 47.47 17.80
N LEU A 14 5.18 46.25 17.32
CA LEU A 14 6.07 46.04 16.17
C LEU A 14 5.23 45.46 15.03
N ALA A 15 4.85 46.35 14.12
CA ALA A 15 4.37 46.01 12.80
C ALA A 15 5.56 45.53 11.96
N PHE A 16 5.61 44.24 11.64
CA PHE A 16 6.45 43.74 10.55
C PHE A 16 5.63 43.70 9.27
N THR A 17 5.84 44.74 8.46
CA THR A 17 5.51 44.76 7.04
C THR A 17 6.45 43.84 6.27
N GLY A 18 5.87 42.96 5.45
CA GLY A 18 6.39 42.63 4.12
C GLY A 18 7.61 41.70 4.03
N CYS A 19 7.35 40.47 3.57
CA CYS A 19 7.84 39.98 2.28
C CYS A 19 7.17 38.65 1.93
N ALA A 20 6.29 38.68 0.93
CA ALA A 20 5.87 37.50 0.20
C ALA A 20 7.10 36.87 -0.45
N ASN A 21 7.40 35.60 -0.15
CA ASN A 21 8.32 34.85 -0.97
C ASN A 21 7.64 33.56 -1.44
N LYS A 22 7.25 33.61 -2.72
CA LYS A 22 6.76 32.47 -3.49
C LYS A 22 7.94 31.51 -3.66
N THR A 23 7.85 30.32 -3.10
CA THR A 23 8.78 29.24 -3.42
C THR A 23 8.61 28.88 -4.89
N LYS A 24 9.66 29.19 -5.65
CA LYS A 24 9.76 28.94 -7.09
C LYS A 24 9.67 27.44 -7.34
N GLN A 25 8.63 27.03 -8.07
CA GLN A 25 8.69 25.84 -8.91
C GLN A 25 9.73 26.11 -10.01
N THR A 26 10.83 25.37 -9.99
CA THR A 26 11.72 25.27 -11.14
C THR A 26 11.06 24.35 -12.15
N GLN A 27 10.38 24.95 -13.13
CA GLN A 27 10.21 24.38 -14.45
C GLN A 27 11.48 24.66 -15.26
N THR A 28 12.04 23.61 -15.86
CA THR A 28 12.95 23.78 -17.00
C THR A 28 12.23 23.27 -18.24
N GLN A 29 12.22 24.16 -19.24
CA GLN A 29 11.53 24.22 -20.52
C GLN A 29 11.85 23.05 -21.46
N GLN A 30 10.82 22.52 -22.14
CA GLN A 30 10.47 22.71 -23.57
C GLN A 30 11.43 22.04 -24.56
N THR A 31 10.86 21.16 -25.39
CA THR A 31 10.86 21.38 -26.84
C THR A 31 9.45 21.07 -27.35
N GLN A 32 8.72 22.11 -27.75
CA GLN A 32 7.58 22.00 -28.65
C GLN A 32 8.13 21.97 -30.07
N THR A 33 7.78 20.95 -30.84
CA THR A 33 7.75 21.04 -32.30
C THR A 33 6.28 20.90 -32.68
N GLU A 34 5.71 22.00 -33.14
CA GLU A 34 4.37 22.09 -33.70
C GLU A 34 4.38 21.42 -35.08
N GLN A 35 3.72 20.26 -35.19
CA GLN A 35 3.31 19.68 -36.47
C GLN A 35 1.87 19.16 -36.31
N THR A 36 0.96 19.93 -36.90
CA THR A 36 -0.25 19.55 -37.63
C THR A 36 -0.83 18.15 -37.39
N GLU A 37 -2.06 18.15 -36.86
CA GLU A 37 -3.17 17.26 -37.23
C GLU A 37 -2.99 15.73 -37.09
N ALA A 38 -3.39 15.22 -35.93
CA ALA A 38 -4.34 14.12 -35.83
C ALA A 38 -5.00 14.19 -34.46
N ALA A 39 -6.33 14.16 -34.42
CA ALA A 39 -7.10 14.07 -33.17
C ALA A 39 -6.54 12.94 -32.30
N ALA A 40 -5.93 13.30 -31.16
CA ALA A 40 -5.47 12.31 -30.19
C ALA A 40 -6.67 11.45 -29.81
N PRO A 41 -6.62 10.11 -30.00
CA PRO A 41 -7.73 9.27 -29.62
C PRO A 41 -7.93 9.46 -28.12
N SER A 42 -9.11 9.92 -27.71
CA SER A 42 -9.49 9.90 -26.31
C SER A 42 -9.24 8.48 -25.83
N VAL A 43 -8.24 8.28 -24.98
CA VAL A 43 -7.97 6.98 -24.37
C VAL A 43 -9.17 6.71 -23.49
N LYS A 44 -10.19 6.08 -24.06
CA LYS A 44 -11.34 5.57 -23.33
C LYS A 44 -10.73 4.72 -22.24
N LYS A 45 -10.88 5.15 -20.98
CA LYS A 45 -10.50 4.36 -19.82
C LYS A 45 -11.37 3.12 -19.86
N THR A 46 -10.85 2.06 -20.49
CA THR A 46 -11.59 0.81 -20.67
C THR A 46 -11.96 0.30 -19.30
N GLU A 47 -13.26 0.24 -19.03
CA GLU A 47 -13.78 -0.25 -17.77
C GLU A 47 -13.39 -1.72 -17.62
N ILE A 48 -12.63 -2.03 -16.57
CA ILE A 48 -12.16 -3.39 -16.31
C ILE A 48 -13.38 -4.23 -15.90
N LYS A 49 -13.88 -5.07 -16.80
CA LYS A 49 -15.06 -5.92 -16.53
C LYS A 49 -14.73 -7.12 -15.64
N THR A 50 -13.53 -7.68 -15.80
CA THR A 50 -13.10 -8.89 -15.10
C THR A 50 -11.67 -8.73 -14.59
N LEU A 51 -11.47 -9.09 -13.32
CA LEU A 51 -10.17 -9.19 -12.67
C LEU A 51 -10.01 -10.59 -12.10
N TYR A 52 -9.02 -11.32 -12.59
CA TYR A 52 -8.57 -12.58 -12.03
C TYR A 52 -7.48 -12.30 -10.99
N LEU A 53 -7.73 -12.69 -9.74
CA LEU A 53 -6.81 -12.53 -8.63
C LEU A 53 -6.16 -13.88 -8.34
N LYS A 54 -4.84 -13.94 -8.47
CA LYS A 54 -4.05 -15.12 -8.15
C LYS A 54 -3.06 -14.76 -7.04
N ILE A 55 -3.10 -15.52 -5.94
CA ILE A 55 -2.13 -15.40 -4.84
C ILE A 55 -1.33 -16.69 -4.77
N THR A 56 -0.02 -16.57 -4.66
CA THR A 56 0.93 -17.68 -4.54
C THR A 56 2.09 -17.24 -3.65
N HIS A 57 3.05 -18.13 -3.38
CA HIS A 57 4.27 -17.82 -2.64
C HIS A 57 5.53 -18.24 -3.40
N GLU A 58 6.66 -17.61 -3.07
CA GLU A 58 7.97 -18.05 -3.53
C GLU A 58 8.38 -19.37 -2.84
N PRO A 59 9.21 -20.22 -3.47
CA PRO A 59 9.65 -21.49 -2.88
C PRO A 59 10.40 -21.35 -1.54
N SER A 60 10.94 -20.17 -1.25
CA SER A 60 11.62 -19.83 0.01
C SER A 60 10.65 -19.62 1.18
N VAL A 61 9.36 -19.45 0.91
CA VAL A 61 8.32 -19.25 1.93
C VAL A 61 7.74 -20.60 2.33
N ASN A 62 7.79 -20.89 3.64
CA ASN A 62 7.19 -22.10 4.18
C ASN A 62 5.66 -21.96 4.24
N ALA A 63 4.94 -22.78 3.47
CA ALA A 63 3.48 -22.79 3.43
C ALA A 63 2.85 -23.56 4.59
N ASP A 64 3.24 -23.22 5.81
CA ASP A 64 2.69 -23.81 7.03
C ASP A 64 1.28 -23.28 7.35
N GLY A 65 0.68 -23.76 8.46
CA GLY A 65 -0.66 -23.34 8.86
C GLY A 65 -0.79 -21.83 9.13
N ALA A 66 0.27 -21.18 9.60
CA ALA A 66 0.26 -19.73 9.84
C ALA A 66 0.25 -18.96 8.51
N TYR A 67 1.08 -19.40 7.56
CA TYR A 67 1.08 -18.88 6.20
C TYR A 67 -0.29 -19.04 5.54
N LEU A 68 -0.91 -20.22 5.60
CA LEU A 68 -2.20 -20.48 4.94
C LEU A 68 -3.31 -19.58 5.49
N ASN A 69 -3.30 -19.33 6.81
CA ASN A 69 -4.24 -18.40 7.44
C ASN A 69 -4.01 -16.96 6.96
N ALA A 70 -2.76 -16.51 6.93
CA ALA A 70 -2.41 -15.17 6.47
C ALA A 70 -2.71 -14.95 4.97
N GLU A 71 -2.45 -15.95 4.13
CA GLU A 71 -2.79 -15.92 2.70
C GLU A 71 -4.31 -15.76 2.52
N LYS A 72 -5.09 -16.55 3.27
CA LYS A 72 -6.55 -16.48 3.22
C LYS A 72 -7.06 -15.10 3.66
N GLU A 73 -6.59 -14.59 4.80
CA GLU A 73 -6.99 -13.28 5.32
C GLU A 73 -6.59 -12.15 4.35
N LEU A 74 -5.39 -12.22 3.76
CA LEU A 74 -4.95 -11.28 2.73
C LEU A 74 -5.84 -11.31 1.49
N SER A 75 -6.16 -12.52 1.00
CA SER A 75 -7.06 -12.72 -0.14
C SER A 75 -8.44 -12.09 0.11
N GLU A 76 -9.05 -12.41 1.24
CA GLU A 76 -10.36 -11.88 1.63
C GLU A 76 -10.35 -10.36 1.76
N THR A 77 -9.30 -9.80 2.38
CA THR A 77 -9.12 -8.35 2.57
C THR A 77 -8.96 -7.62 1.23
N ILE A 78 -8.14 -8.15 0.32
CA ILE A 78 -7.96 -7.59 -1.02
C ILE A 78 -9.28 -7.61 -1.79
N ILE A 79 -9.99 -8.75 -1.80
CA ILE A 79 -11.28 -8.89 -2.50
C ILE A 79 -12.30 -7.88 -1.94
N LYS A 80 -12.42 -7.79 -0.61
CA LYS A 80 -13.31 -6.83 0.05
C LYS A 80 -13.03 -5.40 -0.39
N LYS A 81 -11.77 -4.96 -0.37
CA LYS A 81 -11.36 -3.61 -0.77
C LYS A 81 -11.55 -3.36 -2.27
N LEU A 82 -11.26 -4.34 -3.13
CA LEU A 82 -11.49 -4.25 -4.57
C LEU A 82 -12.98 -4.11 -4.91
N ARG A 83 -13.87 -4.86 -4.26
CA ARG A 83 -15.32 -4.73 -4.46
C ARG A 83 -15.83 -3.31 -4.17
N VAL A 84 -15.23 -2.63 -3.19
CA VAL A 84 -15.57 -1.24 -2.86
C VAL A 84 -15.06 -0.27 -3.94
N LYS A 85 -13.80 -0.42 -4.38
CA LYS A 85 -13.17 0.50 -5.35
C LYS A 85 -13.56 0.25 -6.81
N MET A 86 -13.91 -0.99 -7.16
CA MET A 86 -14.18 -1.47 -8.52
C MET A 86 -15.54 -2.17 -8.59
N ARG A 87 -16.61 -1.45 -8.25
CA ARG A 87 -17.97 -2.01 -8.06
C ARG A 87 -18.56 -2.77 -9.25
N ARG A 88 -18.08 -2.50 -10.46
CA ARG A 88 -18.56 -3.10 -11.73
C ARG A 88 -17.62 -4.17 -12.27
N THR A 89 -16.56 -4.49 -11.54
CA THR A 89 -15.58 -5.51 -11.92
C THR A 89 -15.93 -6.82 -11.24
N ASN A 90 -16.09 -7.87 -12.04
CA ASN A 90 -16.19 -9.22 -11.53
C ASN A 90 -14.81 -9.72 -11.09
N ILE A 91 -14.67 -10.10 -9.81
CA ILE A 91 -13.42 -10.58 -9.24
C ILE A 91 -13.48 -12.11 -9.14
N ILE A 92 -12.54 -12.79 -9.81
CA ILE A 92 -12.46 -14.25 -9.90
C ILE A 92 -11.16 -14.71 -9.24
N THR A 93 -11.20 -15.79 -8.45
CA THR A 93 -10.02 -16.36 -7.77
C THR A 93 -9.75 -17.82 -8.13
N THR A 94 -10.61 -18.44 -8.93
CA THR A 94 -10.60 -19.88 -9.19
C THR A 94 -9.97 -20.21 -10.53
N GLN A 95 -10.69 -19.98 -11.62
CA GLN A 95 -10.24 -20.28 -12.98
C GLN A 95 -9.89 -18.99 -13.71
N LYS A 96 -8.72 -18.99 -14.36
CA LYS A 96 -8.30 -17.89 -15.20
C LYS A 96 -9.28 -17.71 -16.37
N PRO A 97 -9.92 -16.53 -16.53
CA PRO A 97 -10.83 -16.26 -17.62
C PRO A 97 -10.08 -16.04 -18.93
N ALA A 98 -10.80 -16.05 -20.06
CA ALA A 98 -10.20 -15.80 -21.38
C ALA A 98 -9.80 -14.33 -21.60
N ASN A 99 -10.46 -13.39 -20.94
CA ASN A 99 -10.26 -11.95 -21.11
C ASN A 99 -10.32 -11.22 -19.76
N GLY A 100 -9.68 -10.05 -19.68
CA GLY A 100 -9.65 -9.21 -18.49
C GLY A 100 -8.22 -8.97 -17.99
N LEU A 101 -8.10 -8.57 -16.74
CA LEU A 101 -6.80 -8.41 -16.07
C LEU A 101 -6.52 -9.58 -15.15
N GLU A 102 -5.28 -10.02 -15.09
CA GLU A 102 -4.75 -10.89 -14.04
C GLU A 102 -3.90 -10.06 -13.09
N ALA A 103 -4.25 -10.05 -11.81
CA ALA A 103 -3.40 -9.58 -10.72
C ALA A 103 -2.75 -10.81 -10.07
N ASN A 104 -1.50 -11.07 -10.43
CA ASN A 104 -0.69 -12.13 -9.83
C ASN A 104 0.11 -11.54 -8.66
N ILE A 105 -0.17 -12.03 -7.46
CA ILE A 105 0.48 -11.63 -6.22
C ILE A 105 1.30 -12.82 -5.73
N VAL A 106 2.61 -12.62 -5.60
CA VAL A 106 3.54 -13.64 -5.10
C VAL A 106 4.06 -13.17 -3.75
N ILE A 107 3.73 -13.89 -2.68
CA ILE A 107 4.27 -13.65 -1.33
C ILE A 107 5.74 -14.04 -1.36
N SER A 108 6.62 -13.05 -1.22
CA SER A 108 8.08 -13.21 -1.32
C SER A 108 8.76 -13.27 0.04
N GLU A 109 8.11 -12.75 1.08
CA GLU A 109 8.59 -12.84 2.45
C GLU A 109 7.42 -13.12 3.38
N PHE A 110 7.58 -14.13 4.23
CA PHE A 110 6.66 -14.42 5.32
C PHE A 110 7.46 -14.92 6.51
N ASN A 111 7.38 -14.20 7.62
CA ASN A 111 7.95 -14.65 8.89
C ASN A 111 6.90 -14.46 9.98
N TYR A 112 6.45 -15.58 10.54
CA TYR A 112 5.49 -15.64 11.63
C TYR A 112 6.22 -15.83 12.95
N ILE A 113 5.98 -14.94 13.91
CA ILE A 113 6.50 -15.10 15.27
C ILE A 113 5.38 -15.65 16.12
N GLY A 114 5.44 -16.94 16.41
CA GLY A 114 4.54 -17.59 17.34
C GLY A 114 4.73 -17.04 18.75
N THR A 115 3.63 -16.95 19.49
CA THR A 115 3.63 -16.53 20.90
C THR A 115 4.05 -17.66 21.85
N THR A 116 4.80 -18.67 21.39
CA THR A 116 5.27 -19.73 22.29
C THR A 116 6.12 -19.08 23.39
N PRO A 117 5.68 -19.09 24.65
CA PRO A 117 6.50 -18.59 25.74
C PRO A 117 7.69 -19.55 25.82
N GLN A 118 8.87 -19.13 25.38
CA GLN A 118 10.06 -19.91 25.68
C GLN A 118 10.20 -19.91 27.21
N PRO A 119 10.31 -21.09 27.85
CA PRO A 119 10.43 -21.19 29.30
C PRO A 119 11.74 -20.59 29.86
N PHE A 120 12.65 -20.12 29.00
CA PHE A 120 13.90 -19.49 29.39
C PHE A 120 14.20 -18.26 28.52
N PRO A 121 14.42 -17.07 29.11
CA PRO A 121 14.85 -15.87 28.39
C PRO A 121 16.35 -15.96 28.09
N ALA A 122 16.76 -16.95 27.31
CA ALA A 122 18.13 -17.04 26.81
C ALA A 122 18.19 -16.33 25.45
N ALA A 123 18.55 -15.04 25.47
CA ALA A 123 19.03 -14.29 24.30
C ALA A 123 18.18 -14.39 23.01
N ALA A 124 16.85 -14.39 23.11
CA ALA A 124 16.00 -14.23 21.93
C ALA A 124 16.13 -12.79 21.42
N THR A 125 16.96 -12.60 20.38
CA THR A 125 16.94 -11.38 19.57
C THR A 125 15.48 -11.14 19.16
N PRO A 126 14.91 -9.92 19.32
CA PRO A 126 13.53 -9.69 18.95
C PRO A 126 13.38 -9.88 17.44
N GLU A 127 12.90 -11.06 17.04
CA GLU A 127 12.54 -11.32 15.67
C GLU A 127 11.40 -10.35 15.29
N ARG A 128 11.35 -9.97 14.01
CA ARG A 128 10.28 -9.14 13.47
C ARG A 128 9.39 -9.99 12.57
N ALA A 129 8.08 -9.84 12.73
CA ALA A 129 7.14 -10.43 11.80
C ALA A 129 7.27 -9.71 10.46
N LYS A 130 7.37 -10.46 9.37
CA LYS A 130 7.56 -9.92 8.02
C LYS A 130 6.49 -10.45 7.09
N LEU A 131 5.98 -9.56 6.26
CA LEU A 131 5.07 -9.90 5.17
C LEU A 131 5.41 -9.04 3.96
N GLY A 132 5.83 -9.67 2.88
CA GLY A 132 6.21 -9.05 1.63
C GLY A 132 5.58 -9.76 0.44
N ALA A 133 5.23 -8.99 -0.59
CA ALA A 133 4.61 -9.51 -1.79
C ALA A 133 5.01 -8.73 -3.05
N LYS A 134 5.08 -9.44 -4.17
CA LYS A 134 5.29 -8.91 -5.51
C LYS A 134 3.98 -8.97 -6.29
N LEU A 135 3.57 -7.86 -6.90
CA LEU A 135 2.39 -7.76 -7.75
C LEU A 135 2.81 -7.61 -9.20
N THR A 136 2.22 -8.43 -10.07
CA THR A 136 2.22 -8.25 -11.52
C THR A 136 0.79 -8.18 -12.03
N VAL A 137 0.45 -7.10 -12.72
CA VAL A 137 -0.84 -6.96 -13.42
C VAL A 137 -0.61 -7.16 -14.91
N THR A 138 -1.33 -8.12 -15.48
CA THR A 138 -1.18 -8.55 -16.87
C THR A 138 -2.53 -8.51 -17.58
N ASP A 139 -2.56 -8.00 -18.79
CA ASP A 139 -3.73 -8.15 -19.67
C ASP A 139 -3.76 -9.59 -20.19
N ILE A 140 -4.86 -10.29 -19.93
CA ILE A 140 -4.94 -11.74 -20.21
C ILE A 140 -4.95 -12.01 -21.71
N ALA A 141 -5.63 -11.17 -22.49
CA ALA A 141 -5.78 -11.38 -23.93
C ALA A 141 -4.46 -11.21 -24.68
N THR A 142 -3.66 -10.22 -24.28
CA THR A 142 -2.38 -9.89 -24.92
C THR A 142 -1.18 -10.52 -24.23
N GLY A 143 -1.33 -11.00 -23.01
CA GLY A 143 -0.23 -11.46 -22.15
C GLY A 143 0.72 -10.35 -21.70
N LYS A 144 0.43 -9.08 -22.01
CA LYS A 144 1.31 -7.96 -21.73
C LYS A 144 1.20 -7.54 -20.26
N SER A 145 2.33 -7.49 -19.56
CA SER A 145 2.39 -6.90 -18.22
C SER A 145 2.18 -5.40 -18.31
N ILE A 146 1.15 -4.90 -17.63
CA ILE A 146 0.78 -3.49 -17.59
C ILE A 146 1.41 -2.81 -16.37
N ARG A 147 1.51 -3.53 -15.25
CA ARG A 147 2.07 -3.00 -14.00
C ARG A 147 2.86 -4.07 -13.26
N LYS A 148 3.92 -3.63 -12.58
CA LYS A 148 4.68 -4.42 -11.60
C LYS A 148 4.91 -3.56 -10.35
N ALA A 149 4.95 -4.20 -9.19
CA ALA A 149 5.28 -3.57 -7.92
C ALA A 149 5.79 -4.61 -6.92
N GLU A 150 6.62 -4.18 -5.99
CA GLU A 150 7.06 -4.99 -4.85
C GLU A 150 6.73 -4.24 -3.56
N PHE A 151 6.26 -4.99 -2.57
CA PHE A 151 5.78 -4.45 -1.31
C PHE A 151 6.40 -5.23 -0.15
N GLY A 152 6.82 -4.51 0.89
CA GLY A 152 7.28 -5.10 2.14
C GLY A 152 6.64 -4.41 3.33
N THR A 153 6.37 -5.18 4.39
CA THR A 153 5.98 -4.70 5.71
C THR A 153 6.72 -5.49 6.79
N SER A 154 7.10 -4.82 7.87
CA SER A 154 7.71 -5.45 9.05
C SER A 154 7.11 -4.85 10.31
N ALA A 155 6.79 -5.68 11.30
CA ALA A 155 6.27 -5.24 12.60
C ALA A 155 7.15 -5.80 13.73
N LYS A 156 7.28 -5.03 14.82
CA LYS A 156 8.00 -5.49 16.03
C LYS A 156 7.04 -6.26 16.94
N PHE A 157 7.58 -7.19 17.72
CA PHE A 157 6.82 -7.95 18.73
C PHE A 157 6.03 -7.06 19.72
N SER A 158 6.53 -5.86 20.01
CA SER A 158 5.91 -4.89 20.92
C SER A 158 4.65 -4.20 20.38
N GLU A 159 4.27 -4.39 19.11
CA GLU A 159 3.17 -3.66 18.46
C GLU A 159 1.80 -4.37 18.57
N GLY A 160 1.68 -5.35 19.47
CA GLY A 160 0.42 -6.06 19.71
C GLY A 160 0.21 -7.20 18.72
N ILE A 161 0.76 -8.36 19.07
CA ILE A 161 0.65 -9.59 18.28
C ILE A 161 -0.47 -10.44 18.87
N PHE A 162 -1.68 -10.30 18.33
CA PHE A 162 -2.61 -11.42 18.31
C PHE A 162 -2.46 -12.11 16.95
N GLY A 163 -1.71 -13.21 16.90
CA GLY A 163 -1.67 -14.10 15.72
C GLY A 163 -0.62 -13.82 14.64
N GLY A 164 0.58 -13.35 15.01
CA GLY A 164 1.87 -13.49 14.30
C GLY A 164 2.08 -12.90 12.89
N THR A 165 1.08 -12.29 12.27
CA THR A 165 1.23 -11.06 11.46
C THR A 165 0.15 -10.12 11.96
N SER A 166 0.46 -8.86 12.30
CA SER A 166 -0.62 -8.01 12.80
C SER A 166 -1.65 -7.85 11.68
N THR A 167 -2.95 -7.97 11.96
CA THR A 167 -4.02 -7.65 11.01
C THR A 167 -3.74 -6.32 10.28
N ALA A 168 -3.07 -5.37 10.95
CA ALA A 168 -2.57 -4.14 10.36
C ALA A 168 -1.55 -4.33 9.23
N GLN A 169 -0.61 -5.29 9.30
CA GLN A 169 0.30 -5.62 8.19
C GLN A 169 -0.47 -6.12 6.96
N ILE A 170 -1.43 -7.03 7.17
CA ILE A 170 -2.28 -7.57 6.08
C ILE A 170 -3.12 -6.44 5.47
N GLU A 171 -3.79 -5.63 6.29
CA GLU A 171 -4.57 -4.48 5.86
C GLU A 171 -3.72 -3.47 5.06
N ASN A 172 -2.54 -3.11 5.57
CA ASN A 172 -1.62 -2.19 4.90
C ASN A 172 -1.10 -2.76 3.58
N LEU A 173 -0.76 -4.05 3.53
CA LEU A 173 -0.31 -4.69 2.31
C LEU A 173 -1.46 -4.76 1.28
N ALA A 174 -2.66 -5.12 1.73
CA ALA A 174 -3.85 -5.13 0.89
C ALA A 174 -4.15 -3.75 0.31
N ASP A 175 -4.05 -2.67 1.11
CA ASP A 175 -4.24 -1.30 0.63
C ASP A 175 -3.23 -0.93 -0.47
N LYS A 176 -1.96 -1.27 -0.29
CA LYS A 176 -0.91 -1.04 -1.30
C LYS A 176 -1.23 -1.80 -2.59
N ILE A 177 -1.55 -3.09 -2.50
CA ILE A 177 -1.90 -3.93 -3.65
C ILE A 177 -3.11 -3.35 -4.40
N VAL A 178 -4.21 -3.07 -3.68
CA VAL A 178 -5.44 -2.56 -4.26
C VAL A 178 -5.26 -1.17 -4.88
N SER A 179 -4.47 -0.30 -4.24
CA SER A 179 -4.13 1.02 -4.81
C SER A 179 -3.37 0.92 -6.14
N ARG A 180 -2.62 -0.17 -6.34
CA ARG A 180 -1.84 -0.38 -7.56
C ARG A 180 -2.61 -1.08 -8.66
N ILE A 181 -3.66 -1.83 -8.33
CA ILE A 181 -4.58 -2.47 -9.29
C ILE A 181 -5.56 -1.43 -9.88
N ASN A 182 -6.10 -0.53 -9.04
CA ASN A 182 -7.01 0.55 -9.45
C ASN A 182 -6.27 1.73 -10.13
#